data_AF-A0A2M7AIS0-F1
#
_entry.id   AF-A0A2M7AIS0-F1
#
_cell.length_a   1.000
_cell.length_b   1.000
_cell.length_c   1.000
_cell.angle_alpha   90.00
_cell.angle_beta   90.00
_cell.angle_gamma   90.00
#
_symmetry.space_group_name_H-M   'P 1'
#
loop_
_entity.id
_entity.type
_entity.pdbx_description
1 polymer ?
#
loop_
_entity_poly.entity_id
_entity_poly.type
_entity_poly.pdbx_seq_one_letter_code
_entity_poly.pdbx_strand_id
1 'polypeptide(L)'
;MRFLLTLTLVLLASSCFAEGSQFSNGFEEWQQFDSPAGNAFLEGPVRDGWLGDQPPYYLPRLDFQMGPARLHRRQGKPGGEVVSGRYALGVETRDKPVNLLFGFQIPPNKRGSRYRVSVWLRGKGIVRFRAYEYSRDNRAIGIPFFNTCEATSEWKAHTALFENTVPDVKVWSLVLEVAPNAAVDLDDVTVGPATGATIDANSLSSMPSGMPAPVEDSERIAVAFPTGDKLEIDGRLSESSWQQAEWHTNFLRHRDQTSLAPVQAQFAFLFDAQNLYLGFASAESGKESEVVEPTPPGKWPGGDPLEFFLDPGATRDVYYQFAANVLGCTYESIGMNPAWDCPWKAAGAVEANRWTLEVAIPFAAFGRSTPKPGEMWSVNLCRNGTYMGPWAPVGPNYHRPAGFGLLTFGTYAQWVTAGFLPSMAAERAALTRRLSSHTEPSLSRQLESVDKTMSRLPQTPATSEGKPLDRLGFLEVFAVAQQVRRSLENIGDELRWIEAAR
;
A
#
# COMPACT_ATOMS: atom_id res chain seq x y z
N MET A 1 -4.43 19.38 31.23
CA MET A 1 -3.40 18.35 30.93
C MET A 1 -4.11 17.00 30.96
N ARG A 2 -4.14 16.28 29.82
CA ARG A 2 -4.77 14.96 29.52
C ARG A 2 -6.31 14.95 29.40
N PHE A 3 -6.89 15.17 28.20
CA PHE A 3 -7.22 14.20 27.13
C PHE A 3 -8.02 12.98 27.61
N LEU A 4 -9.32 12.91 27.27
CA LEU A 4 -10.03 11.69 26.87
C LEU A 4 -11.45 12.02 26.31
N LEU A 5 -11.68 11.61 25.06
CA LEU A 5 -12.93 11.10 24.47
C LEU A 5 -14.28 11.84 24.72
N THR A 6 -14.72 12.62 23.72
CA THR A 6 -16.14 12.59 23.30
C THR A 6 -16.24 12.60 21.78
N LEU A 7 -16.79 11.52 21.26
CA LEU A 7 -17.15 11.22 19.89
C LEU A 7 -18.28 12.18 19.45
N THR A 8 -18.06 13.00 18.41
CA THR A 8 -19.16 13.59 17.64
C THR A 8 -19.11 13.00 16.24
N LEU A 9 -19.47 11.71 16.14
CA LEU A 9 -20.25 11.32 14.98
C LEU A 9 -21.49 12.21 14.94
N VAL A 10 -22.11 12.26 13.76
CA VAL A 10 -23.53 12.59 13.59
C VAL A 10 -23.83 13.99 13.08
N LEU A 11 -24.32 14.07 11.84
CA LEU A 11 -25.37 15.06 11.47
C LEU A 11 -26.60 14.43 10.80
N LEU A 12 -26.57 13.12 10.47
CA LEU A 12 -27.73 12.34 10.01
C LEU A 12 -28.29 11.37 11.06
N ALA A 13 -27.44 10.87 11.96
CA ALA A 13 -27.89 9.96 13.00
C ALA A 13 -28.78 10.70 14.05
N SER A 14 -28.29 11.44 15.03
CA SER A 14 -29.03 12.28 16.02
C SER A 14 -30.42 12.78 15.62
N SER A 15 -30.65 13.30 14.41
CA SER A 15 -31.97 13.78 13.98
C SER A 15 -33.00 12.67 13.68
N CYS A 16 -32.56 11.48 13.29
CA CYS A 16 -33.39 10.27 13.21
C CYS A 16 -33.46 9.50 14.54
N PHE A 17 -32.72 9.93 15.57
CA PHE A 17 -32.45 9.16 16.78
C PHE A 17 -32.95 9.95 17.99
N ALA A 18 -34.27 9.90 18.23
CA ALA A 18 -34.87 10.46 19.44
C ALA A 18 -34.29 9.81 20.71
N GLU A 19 -34.02 10.63 21.72
CA GLU A 19 -33.46 10.26 23.01
C GLU A 19 -34.31 9.19 23.74
N GLY A 20 -33.65 8.22 24.37
CA GLY A 20 -34.22 7.46 25.48
C GLY A 20 -34.51 5.98 25.28
N SER A 21 -34.13 5.35 24.16
CA SER A 21 -34.35 3.91 23.98
C SER A 21 -33.07 3.08 24.17
N GLN A 22 -32.95 2.45 25.34
CA GLN A 22 -32.03 1.34 25.57
C GLN A 22 -32.62 0.10 24.87
N PHE A 23 -31.86 -0.50 23.95
CA PHE A 23 -32.24 -1.78 23.33
C PHE A 23 -31.28 -2.87 23.79
N SER A 24 -31.85 -3.96 24.30
CA SER A 24 -31.14 -5.16 24.74
C SER A 24 -31.06 -6.20 23.61
N ASN A 25 -29.99 -6.99 23.68
CA ASN A 25 -29.55 -8.06 22.77
C ASN A 25 -30.61 -8.73 21.88
N GLY A 26 -30.35 -8.71 20.56
CA GLY A 26 -30.89 -9.67 19.59
C GLY A 26 -31.54 -9.01 18.35
N PHE A 27 -31.24 -9.57 17.18
CA PHE A 27 -31.82 -9.36 15.83
C PHE A 27 -31.10 -8.43 14.83
N GLU A 28 -31.02 -8.94 13.59
CA GLU A 28 -30.60 -8.29 12.34
C GLU A 28 -31.76 -7.48 11.73
N GLU A 29 -32.26 -6.47 12.44
CA GLU A 29 -33.25 -5.56 11.84
C GLU A 29 -32.54 -4.42 11.11
N TRP A 30 -32.51 -4.55 9.78
CA TRP A 30 -32.10 -3.51 8.86
C TRP A 30 -33.13 -2.36 8.93
N GLN A 31 -32.79 -1.25 9.58
CA GLN A 31 -33.58 -0.03 9.45
C GLN A 31 -33.10 0.72 8.21
N GLN A 32 -33.92 0.68 7.15
CA GLN A 32 -33.67 1.43 5.93
C GLN A 32 -34.14 2.88 6.12
N PHE A 33 -33.23 3.82 5.92
CA PHE A 33 -33.55 5.24 5.83
C PHE A 33 -33.32 5.71 4.40
N ASP A 34 -34.36 6.20 3.75
CA ASP A 34 -34.22 6.99 2.53
C ASP A 34 -33.98 8.43 2.98
N SER A 35 -32.88 9.06 2.55
CA SER A 35 -32.49 10.39 3.06
C SER A 35 -32.86 11.56 2.12
N PRO A 36 -34.06 12.15 2.25
CA PRO A 36 -34.30 13.56 1.91
C PRO A 36 -33.92 14.52 3.07
N ALA A 37 -33.72 13.99 4.28
CA ALA A 37 -33.75 14.74 5.55
C ALA A 37 -32.43 15.42 5.98
N GLY A 38 -31.34 15.28 5.21
CA GLY A 38 -30.03 15.82 5.58
C GLY A 38 -29.89 17.35 5.56
N ASN A 39 -30.79 18.07 4.89
CA ASN A 39 -30.59 19.50 4.61
C ASN A 39 -30.83 20.43 5.82
N ALA A 40 -31.82 20.17 6.68
CA ALA A 40 -32.18 21.12 7.74
C ALA A 40 -31.15 21.21 8.88
N PHE A 41 -30.45 20.11 9.19
CA PHE A 41 -29.41 20.07 10.24
C PHE A 41 -28.07 20.68 9.80
N LEU A 42 -27.86 20.80 8.48
CA LEU A 42 -26.69 21.46 7.92
C LEU A 42 -26.86 22.97 7.83
N GLU A 43 -28.07 23.52 7.99
CA GLU A 43 -28.32 24.96 7.93
C GLU A 43 -27.49 25.74 8.95
N GLY A 44 -27.36 25.24 10.18
CA GLY A 44 -26.53 25.85 11.23
C GLY A 44 -25.04 25.90 10.85
N PRO A 45 -24.39 24.74 10.61
CA PRO A 45 -23.00 24.69 10.15
C PRO A 45 -22.72 25.47 8.85
N VAL A 46 -23.64 25.44 7.88
CA VAL A 46 -23.56 26.26 6.65
C VAL A 46 -23.60 27.74 6.98
N ARG A 47 -24.57 28.19 7.79
CA ARG A 47 -24.71 29.58 8.24
C ARG A 47 -23.51 30.06 9.04
N ASP A 48 -22.93 29.19 9.86
CA ASP A 48 -21.81 29.47 10.75
C ASP A 48 -20.45 29.35 10.03
N GLY A 49 -20.45 29.17 8.70
CA GLY A 49 -19.26 29.21 7.85
C GLY A 49 -18.44 27.92 7.77
N TRP A 50 -18.81 26.88 8.53
CA TRP A 50 -18.16 25.56 8.50
C TRP A 50 -18.23 24.89 7.13
N LEU A 51 -19.20 25.25 6.31
CA LEU A 51 -19.42 24.71 4.98
C LEU A 51 -19.44 25.81 3.90
N GLY A 52 -19.08 27.05 4.26
CA GLY A 52 -19.18 28.24 3.39
C GLY A 52 -17.92 28.51 2.55
N ASP A 53 -18.14 29.11 1.37
CA ASP A 53 -17.17 29.56 0.35
C ASP A 53 -16.07 28.56 -0.03
N GLN A 54 -16.51 27.35 -0.42
CA GLN A 54 -15.68 26.41 -1.17
C GLN A 54 -15.41 26.98 -2.59
N PRO A 55 -14.17 26.91 -3.12
CA PRO A 55 -13.85 27.45 -4.43
C PRO A 55 -14.53 26.67 -5.58
N PRO A 56 -14.75 27.32 -6.72
CA PRO A 56 -15.97 28.01 -7.11
C PRO A 56 -17.08 27.03 -7.54
N TYR A 57 -17.86 26.56 -6.58
CA TYR A 57 -19.27 26.24 -6.84
C TYR A 57 -20.07 27.24 -6.00
N TYR A 58 -20.36 28.40 -6.59
CA TYR A 58 -21.13 29.46 -5.94
C TYR A 58 -22.58 28.98 -5.67
N LEU A 59 -23.04 29.24 -4.44
CA LEU A 59 -24.14 28.58 -3.69
C LEU A 59 -23.73 27.20 -3.17
N PRO A 60 -24.18 26.72 -1.99
CA PRO A 60 -24.01 25.33 -1.60
C PRO A 60 -24.74 24.46 -2.64
N ARG A 61 -24.05 24.13 -3.73
CA ARG A 61 -24.55 23.29 -4.80
C ARG A 61 -24.37 21.85 -4.33
N LEU A 62 -25.46 21.11 -4.47
CA LEU A 62 -25.61 19.69 -4.81
C LEU A 62 -24.61 18.59 -4.39
N ASP A 63 -23.45 18.85 -3.80
CA ASP A 63 -22.43 17.83 -3.49
C ASP A 63 -22.44 17.40 -2.01
N PHE A 64 -23.20 18.12 -1.17
CA PHE A 64 -23.84 17.53 0.00
C PHE A 64 -25.24 16.99 -0.36
N GLN A 65 -25.43 16.48 -1.58
CA GLN A 65 -26.57 15.61 -1.84
C GLN A 65 -26.29 14.25 -1.25
N MET A 66 -27.06 13.92 -0.22
CA MET A 66 -27.49 12.54 -0.14
C MET A 66 -28.38 12.31 -1.38
N GLY A 67 -27.84 11.62 -2.38
CA GLY A 67 -28.69 11.00 -3.40
C GLY A 67 -29.73 10.08 -2.74
N PRO A 68 -30.71 9.58 -3.49
CA PRO A 68 -31.54 8.49 -3.00
C PRO A 68 -30.62 7.31 -2.65
N ALA A 69 -30.36 7.16 -1.37
CA ALA A 69 -29.47 6.17 -0.82
C ALA A 69 -30.16 5.49 0.33
N ARG A 70 -29.89 4.19 0.46
CA ARG A 70 -30.38 3.41 1.59
C ARG A 70 -29.28 3.33 2.62
N LEU A 71 -29.52 3.96 3.77
CA LEU A 71 -28.67 3.81 4.93
C LEU A 71 -29.24 2.72 5.83
N HIS A 72 -28.38 1.83 6.31
CA HIS A 72 -28.76 0.77 7.23
C HIS A 72 -27.84 0.71 8.44
N ARG A 73 -28.42 0.44 9.62
CA ARG A 73 -27.70 0.20 10.87
C ARG A 73 -27.75 -1.29 11.25
N ARG A 74 -26.63 -1.84 11.71
CA ARG A 74 -26.58 -3.16 12.37
C ARG A 74 -26.32 -3.02 13.88
N GLN A 75 -27.05 -3.74 14.72
CA GLN A 75 -26.72 -3.84 16.16
C GLN A 75 -25.57 -4.82 16.37
N GLY A 76 -24.49 -4.36 17.01
CA GLY A 76 -23.35 -5.19 17.40
C GLY A 76 -23.45 -5.67 18.86
N LYS A 77 -22.84 -6.83 19.17
CA LYS A 77 -22.73 -7.34 20.56
C LYS A 77 -21.77 -6.45 21.40
N PRO A 78 -22.13 -6.09 22.64
CA PRO A 78 -21.23 -5.43 23.58
C PRO A 78 -20.07 -6.35 24.02
N GLY A 79 -18.85 -5.81 24.07
CA GLY A 79 -17.66 -6.41 24.67
C GLY A 79 -16.81 -5.31 25.30
N GLY A 80 -16.29 -5.55 26.50
CA GLY A 80 -15.86 -4.52 27.46
C GLY A 80 -14.68 -3.62 27.04
N GLU A 81 -14.80 -2.36 27.45
CA GLU A 81 -13.77 -1.33 27.65
C GLU A 81 -12.85 -0.98 26.47
N VAL A 82 -13.44 -0.47 25.37
CA VAL A 82 -12.87 0.64 24.57
C VAL A 82 -14.04 1.47 24.06
N VAL A 83 -14.01 2.80 24.21
CA VAL A 83 -14.96 3.70 23.52
C VAL A 83 -14.57 3.75 22.03
N SER A 84 -14.89 2.67 21.32
CA SER A 84 -14.95 2.57 19.86
C SER A 84 -16.42 2.67 19.47
N GLY A 85 -16.74 3.59 18.58
CA GLY A 85 -18.06 3.62 17.98
C GLY A 85 -18.13 2.54 16.91
N ARG A 86 -18.61 1.33 17.26
CA ARG A 86 -18.96 0.31 16.25
C ARG A 86 -20.22 0.76 15.52
N TYR A 87 -20.04 1.45 14.40
CA TYR A 87 -21.11 1.77 13.47
C TYR A 87 -20.92 0.90 12.24
N ALA A 88 -21.54 -0.27 12.24
CA ALA A 88 -21.79 -0.98 11.00
C ALA A 88 -22.85 -0.19 10.22
N LEU A 89 -22.39 0.61 9.25
CA LEU A 89 -23.21 1.42 8.36
C LEU A 89 -23.20 0.81 6.96
N GLY A 90 -24.36 0.41 6.46
CA GLY A 90 -24.54 0.05 5.05
C GLY A 90 -24.96 1.27 4.24
N VAL A 91 -24.34 1.49 3.08
CA VAL A 91 -24.69 2.54 2.12
C VAL A 91 -24.88 1.92 0.74
N GLU A 92 -26.09 2.00 0.22
CA GLU A 92 -26.40 1.68 -1.17
C GLU A 92 -26.71 2.97 -1.94
N THR A 93 -25.98 3.19 -3.04
CA THR A 93 -26.11 4.36 -3.92
C THR A 93 -26.60 3.92 -5.30
N ARG A 94 -27.34 4.80 -5.98
CA ARG A 94 -27.83 4.57 -7.34
C ARG A 94 -27.14 5.50 -8.33
N ASP A 95 -27.77 6.60 -8.70
CA ASP A 95 -27.34 7.55 -9.71
C ASP A 95 -26.39 8.64 -9.18
N LYS A 96 -26.30 8.80 -7.86
CA LYS A 96 -25.51 9.85 -7.21
C LYS A 96 -24.60 9.31 -6.12
N PRO A 97 -23.42 9.93 -5.90
CA PRO A 97 -22.58 9.58 -4.78
C PRO A 97 -23.23 9.96 -3.44
N VAL A 98 -22.72 9.37 -2.37
CA VAL A 98 -23.12 9.69 -0.98
C VAL A 98 -21.89 10.05 -0.17
N ASN A 99 -21.94 11.21 0.48
CA ASN A 99 -20.85 11.68 1.34
C ASN A 99 -21.18 11.40 2.80
N LEU A 100 -20.32 10.64 3.46
CA LEU A 100 -20.36 10.34 4.89
C LEU A 100 -19.36 11.23 5.62
N LEU A 101 -19.87 12.23 6.33
CA LEU A 101 -19.05 13.14 7.13
C LEU A 101 -18.78 12.55 8.52
N PHE A 102 -17.50 12.37 8.83
CA PHE A 102 -16.99 12.03 10.15
C PHE A 102 -16.29 13.26 10.72
N GLY A 103 -16.99 13.98 11.61
CA GLY A 103 -16.45 15.12 12.33
C GLY A 103 -15.49 14.64 13.41
N PHE A 104 -14.20 14.93 13.26
CA PHE A 104 -13.22 14.65 14.30
C PHE A 104 -12.71 15.98 14.86
N GLN A 105 -12.89 16.22 16.16
CA GLN A 105 -12.22 17.34 16.85
C GLN A 105 -10.76 16.95 17.13
N ILE A 106 -9.95 16.87 16.08
CA ILE A 106 -8.53 16.58 16.20
C ILE A 106 -7.80 17.91 16.45
N PRO A 107 -6.89 17.99 17.45
CA PRO A 107 -6.25 19.24 17.86
C PRO A 107 -5.57 19.99 16.69
N PRO A 108 -5.36 21.32 16.84
CA PRO A 108 -4.69 22.13 15.83
C PRO A 108 -3.26 21.61 15.65
N ASN A 109 -2.97 21.14 14.45
CA ASN A 109 -1.71 20.46 14.17
C ASN A 109 -0.84 21.27 13.23
N LYS A 110 0.47 21.19 13.47
CA LYS A 110 1.49 21.86 12.66
C LYS A 110 1.43 21.29 11.23
N ARG A 111 1.67 22.16 10.25
CA ARG A 111 1.95 21.75 8.87
C ARG A 111 3.00 20.64 8.85
N GLY A 112 2.77 19.59 8.06
CA GLY A 112 3.58 18.38 7.99
C GLY A 112 3.18 17.28 8.98
N SER A 113 2.17 17.50 9.83
CA SER A 113 1.64 16.42 10.67
C SER A 113 0.98 15.36 9.82
N ARG A 114 1.34 14.10 10.05
CA ARG A 114 0.76 12.94 9.37
C ARG A 114 -0.23 12.22 10.27
N TYR A 115 -1.29 11.71 9.66
CA TYR A 115 -2.32 10.93 10.29
C TYR A 115 -2.52 9.62 9.53
N ARG A 116 -2.91 8.60 10.27
CA ARG A 116 -3.40 7.34 9.76
C ARG A 116 -4.92 7.32 9.93
N VAL A 117 -5.62 7.12 8.83
CA VAL A 117 -7.05 6.85 8.78
C VAL A 117 -7.22 5.38 8.44
N SER A 118 -8.01 4.63 9.19
CA SER A 118 -8.40 3.26 8.82
C SER A 118 -9.90 3.11 8.85
N VAL A 119 -10.45 2.35 7.93
CA VAL A 119 -11.86 1.97 7.90
C VAL A 119 -11.97 0.53 7.44
N TRP A 120 -12.87 -0.23 8.04
CA TRP A 120 -13.25 -1.52 7.51
C TRP A 120 -14.33 -1.33 6.47
N LEU A 121 -14.14 -1.95 5.31
CA LEU A 121 -15.09 -1.91 4.21
C LEU A 121 -15.39 -3.30 3.69
N ARG A 122 -16.64 -3.50 3.28
CA ARG A 122 -17.09 -4.66 2.50
C ARG A 122 -18.11 -4.19 1.49
N GLY A 123 -18.27 -4.90 0.39
CA GLY A 123 -19.34 -4.68 -0.58
C GLY A 123 -18.80 -4.55 -1.99
N LYS A 124 -19.37 -3.63 -2.75
CA LYS A 124 -19.02 -3.39 -4.14
C LYS A 124 -19.08 -1.90 -4.44
N GLY A 125 -18.08 -1.40 -5.15
CA GLY A 125 -18.00 0.00 -5.58
C GLY A 125 -16.86 0.75 -4.90
N ILE A 126 -16.68 2.00 -5.30
CA ILE A 126 -15.53 2.80 -4.90
C ILE A 126 -15.90 3.70 -3.72
N VAL A 127 -15.04 3.75 -2.71
CA VAL A 127 -15.12 4.69 -1.59
C VAL A 127 -13.90 5.61 -1.63
N ARG A 128 -14.16 6.91 -1.65
CA ARG A 128 -13.16 7.98 -1.70
C ARG A 128 -13.00 8.63 -0.32
N PHE A 129 -11.77 8.94 0.08
CA PHE A 129 -11.43 9.55 1.36
C PHE A 129 -10.95 10.98 1.14
N ARG A 130 -11.58 11.93 1.82
CA ARG A 130 -11.20 13.34 1.83
C ARG A 130 -11.07 13.84 3.24
N ALA A 131 -10.10 14.71 3.47
CA ALA A 131 -10.03 15.50 4.69
C ALA A 131 -10.41 16.94 4.33
N TYR A 132 -11.35 17.53 5.06
CA TYR A 132 -11.69 18.94 4.95
C TYR A 132 -11.02 19.66 6.11
N GLU A 133 -10.13 20.58 5.81
CA GLU A 133 -9.36 21.34 6.79
C GLU A 133 -9.99 22.71 7.01
N TYR A 134 -10.16 23.10 8.28
CA TYR A 134 -10.83 24.34 8.65
C TYR A 134 -9.91 25.30 9.41
N SER A 135 -10.01 26.58 9.09
CA SER A 135 -9.28 27.67 9.75
C SER A 135 -9.85 27.97 11.14
N ARG A 136 -9.20 28.91 11.84
CA ARG A 136 -9.68 29.38 13.15
C ARG A 136 -11.08 29.98 13.12
N ASP A 137 -11.41 30.60 12.00
CA ASP A 137 -12.71 31.24 11.71
C ASP A 137 -13.70 30.24 11.09
N ASN A 138 -13.42 28.93 11.23
CA ASN A 138 -14.21 27.81 10.72
C ASN A 138 -14.41 27.81 9.20
N ARG A 139 -13.58 28.52 8.42
CA ARG A 139 -13.63 28.47 6.95
C ARG A 139 -12.85 27.28 6.45
N ALA A 140 -13.36 26.58 5.43
CA ALA A 140 -12.57 25.55 4.77
C ALA A 140 -11.37 26.18 4.07
N ILE A 141 -10.18 25.66 4.36
CA ILE A 141 -8.89 26.17 3.85
C ILE A 141 -8.09 25.10 3.10
N GLY A 142 -8.54 23.85 3.14
CA GLY A 142 -7.97 22.74 2.40
C GLY A 142 -9.00 21.63 2.18
N ILE A 143 -8.93 20.98 1.02
CA ILE A 143 -9.73 19.79 0.70
C ILE A 143 -8.80 18.68 0.18
N PRO A 144 -7.81 18.23 0.97
CA PRO A 144 -6.96 17.12 0.56
C PRO A 144 -7.80 15.85 0.35
N PHE A 145 -7.96 15.48 -0.92
CA PHE A 145 -8.14 14.09 -1.29
C PHE A 145 -6.85 13.35 -0.94
N PHE A 146 -6.96 12.18 -0.31
CA PHE A 146 -5.77 11.44 0.10
C PHE A 146 -5.81 9.95 -0.17
N ASN A 147 -6.99 9.34 -0.43
CA ASN A 147 -7.05 7.94 -0.83
C ASN A 147 -8.39 7.53 -1.47
N THR A 148 -8.37 6.55 -2.36
CA THR A 148 -9.53 5.80 -2.87
C THR A 148 -9.37 4.33 -2.52
N CYS A 149 -10.49 3.62 -2.38
CA CYS A 149 -10.44 2.17 -2.35
C CYS A 149 -11.67 1.57 -3.03
N GLU A 150 -11.50 0.38 -3.58
CA GLU A 150 -12.60 -0.44 -4.06
C GLU A 150 -13.00 -1.42 -2.96
N ALA A 151 -14.29 -1.43 -2.61
CA ALA A 151 -14.83 -2.36 -1.65
C ALA A 151 -14.87 -3.78 -2.25
N THR A 152 -14.48 -4.76 -1.44
CA THR A 152 -14.50 -6.18 -1.81
C THR A 152 -15.64 -6.92 -1.12
N SER A 153 -16.03 -8.08 -1.65
CA SER A 153 -17.07 -8.92 -1.02
C SER A 153 -16.74 -9.39 0.40
N GLU A 154 -15.46 -9.32 0.79
CA GLU A 154 -14.98 -9.60 2.15
C GLU A 154 -14.67 -8.30 2.92
N TRP A 155 -14.79 -8.35 4.24
CA TRP A 155 -14.37 -7.27 5.12
C TRP A 155 -12.86 -7.07 5.03
N LYS A 156 -12.45 -5.87 4.64
CA LYS A 156 -11.04 -5.51 4.52
C LYS A 156 -10.81 -4.17 5.21
N ALA A 157 -9.76 -4.09 6.01
CA ALA A 157 -9.28 -2.83 6.54
C ALA A 157 -8.57 -2.06 5.43
N HIS A 158 -9.02 -0.84 5.19
CA HIS A 158 -8.37 0.12 4.30
C HIS A 158 -7.73 1.20 5.16
N THR A 159 -6.40 1.26 5.09
CA THR A 159 -5.61 2.25 5.82
C THR A 159 -5.02 3.25 4.84
N ALA A 160 -5.10 4.52 5.19
CA ALA A 160 -4.69 5.64 4.37
C ALA A 160 -3.90 6.63 5.23
N LEU A 161 -2.87 7.24 4.65
CA LEU A 161 -2.13 8.30 5.30
C LEU A 161 -2.61 9.66 4.79
N PHE A 162 -2.90 10.55 5.72
CA PHE A 162 -3.26 11.94 5.45
C PHE A 162 -2.18 12.84 6.04
N GLU A 163 -1.55 13.70 5.23
CA GLU A 163 -0.62 14.72 5.72
C GLU A 163 -1.32 16.08 5.69
N ASN A 164 -1.34 16.77 6.84
CA ASN A 164 -1.78 18.16 6.90
C ASN A 164 -0.73 19.03 6.20
N THR A 165 -1.08 19.54 5.02
CA THR A 165 -0.19 20.39 4.22
C THR A 165 -0.47 21.89 4.39
N VAL A 166 -1.57 22.22 5.07
CA VAL A 166 -2.08 23.59 5.23
C VAL A 166 -1.66 24.17 6.59
N PRO A 167 -1.07 25.38 6.63
CA PRO A 167 -0.80 26.04 7.90
C PRO A 167 -2.10 26.48 8.59
N ASP A 168 -2.08 26.60 9.92
CA ASP A 168 -3.17 27.17 10.73
C ASP A 168 -4.52 26.41 10.71
N VAL A 169 -4.49 25.12 10.38
CA VAL A 169 -5.65 24.22 10.54
C VAL A 169 -6.02 24.11 12.02
N LYS A 170 -7.24 24.55 12.35
CA LYS A 170 -7.82 24.45 13.70
C LYS A 170 -8.43 23.07 13.95
N VAL A 171 -9.13 22.55 12.94
CA VAL A 171 -9.85 21.27 12.97
C VAL A 171 -9.95 20.75 11.55
N TRP A 172 -10.09 19.44 11.39
CA TRP A 172 -10.40 18.84 10.10
C TRP A 172 -11.43 17.71 10.25
N SER A 173 -12.21 17.47 9.20
CA SER A 173 -13.22 16.41 9.13
C SER A 173 -12.84 15.39 8.07
N LEU A 174 -13.05 14.10 8.35
CA LEU A 174 -12.94 13.05 7.34
C LEU A 174 -14.28 12.94 6.61
N VAL A 175 -14.24 12.83 5.29
CA VAL A 175 -15.41 12.50 4.48
C VAL A 175 -15.09 11.24 3.69
N LEU A 176 -15.96 10.24 3.83
CA LEU A 176 -15.96 9.05 2.99
C LEU A 176 -17.06 9.21 1.94
N GLU A 177 -16.68 9.29 0.67
CA GLU A 177 -17.57 9.52 -0.45
C GLU A 177 -17.76 8.20 -1.19
N VAL A 178 -18.94 7.61 -1.03
CA VAL A 178 -19.36 6.37 -1.69
C VAL A 178 -19.82 6.72 -3.10
N ALA A 179 -19.19 6.13 -4.12
CA ALA A 179 -19.50 6.39 -5.53
C ALA A 179 -20.95 6.00 -5.90
N PRO A 180 -21.49 6.48 -7.03
CA PRO A 180 -22.74 5.95 -7.60
C PRO A 180 -22.67 4.43 -7.85
N ASN A 181 -23.83 3.78 -7.87
CA ASN A 181 -23.98 2.33 -8.12
C ASN A 181 -23.12 1.45 -7.20
N ALA A 182 -22.90 1.88 -5.98
CA ALA A 182 -22.11 1.19 -4.96
C ALA A 182 -23.00 0.68 -3.83
N ALA A 183 -22.63 -0.43 -3.24
CA ALA A 183 -23.25 -0.99 -2.05
C ALA A 183 -22.13 -1.38 -1.09
N VAL A 184 -21.88 -0.55 -0.07
CA VAL A 184 -20.74 -0.71 0.84
C VAL A 184 -21.21 -0.75 2.29
N ASP A 185 -20.69 -1.73 3.04
CA ASP A 185 -20.73 -1.78 4.48
C ASP A 185 -19.44 -1.15 5.02
N LEU A 186 -19.56 -0.24 5.97
CA LEU A 186 -18.44 0.39 6.68
C LEU A 186 -18.48 -0.01 8.16
N ASP A 187 -17.31 -0.19 8.78
CA ASP A 187 -17.17 -0.35 10.23
C ASP A 187 -15.83 0.24 10.71
N ASP A 188 -15.73 0.46 12.02
CA ASP A 188 -14.49 0.81 12.76
C ASP A 188 -13.61 1.86 12.05
N VAL A 189 -14.20 3.03 11.79
CA VAL A 189 -13.49 4.20 11.26
C VAL A 189 -12.60 4.79 12.36
N THR A 190 -11.29 4.69 12.19
CA THR A 190 -10.28 5.16 13.14
C THR A 190 -9.38 6.21 12.52
N VAL A 191 -8.97 7.20 13.32
CA VAL A 191 -8.05 8.26 12.92
C VAL A 191 -7.05 8.52 14.04
N GLY A 192 -5.76 8.58 13.73
CA GLY A 192 -4.70 8.88 14.71
C GLY A 192 -3.42 9.45 14.08
N PRO A 193 -2.48 9.98 14.87
CA PRO A 193 -1.19 10.47 14.36
C PRO A 193 -0.32 9.33 13.80
N ALA A 194 0.44 9.61 12.74
CA ALA A 194 1.26 8.61 12.04
C ALA A 194 2.72 8.51 12.57
N THR A 195 3.22 9.49 13.34
CA THR A 195 4.60 9.51 13.85
C THR A 195 4.67 9.21 15.35
N GLY A 196 5.35 8.12 15.73
CA GLY A 196 6.14 7.97 16.96
C GLY A 196 5.50 8.20 18.33
N ALA A 197 4.23 8.57 18.44
CA ALA A 197 3.49 8.53 19.68
C ALA A 197 3.05 7.07 19.87
N THR A 198 3.65 6.41 20.86
CA THR A 198 3.21 5.13 21.40
C THR A 198 1.68 5.15 21.47
N ILE A 199 1.03 4.37 20.61
CA ILE A 199 -0.33 3.92 20.90
C ILE A 199 -0.16 3.23 22.26
N ASP A 200 -0.79 3.79 23.30
CA ASP A 200 -0.82 3.12 24.59
C ASP A 200 -1.41 1.74 24.31
N ALA A 201 -0.58 0.70 24.42
CA ALA A 201 -0.92 -0.67 24.05
C ALA A 201 -2.13 -1.20 24.84
N ASN A 202 -2.50 -0.51 25.92
CA ASN A 202 -3.72 -0.73 26.69
C ASN A 202 -5.01 -0.20 26.02
N SER A 203 -4.92 0.49 24.87
CA SER A 203 -6.10 0.91 24.08
C SER A 203 -6.41 -0.03 22.91
N LEU A 204 -5.51 -0.98 22.61
CA LEU A 204 -5.68 -2.04 21.61
C LEU A 204 -6.00 -3.41 22.25
N SER A 205 -6.20 -3.46 23.57
CA SER A 205 -6.43 -4.69 24.31
C SER A 205 -7.90 -5.13 24.26
N SER A 206 -8.36 -5.52 23.07
CA SER A 206 -9.27 -6.67 22.87
C SER A 206 -9.37 -7.03 21.38
N MET A 207 -8.22 -7.15 20.71
CA MET A 207 -8.11 -7.83 19.41
C MET A 207 -7.97 -9.35 19.63
N PRO A 208 -8.59 -10.21 18.80
CA PRO A 208 -8.29 -11.64 18.80
C PRO A 208 -6.80 -11.86 18.51
N SER A 209 -6.17 -12.75 19.27
CA SER A 209 -4.78 -13.17 19.05
C SER A 209 -4.61 -13.77 17.65
N GLY A 210 -3.74 -13.19 16.81
CA GLY A 210 -3.32 -13.84 15.56
C GLY A 210 -3.15 -12.98 14.30
N MET A 211 -3.34 -11.65 14.33
CA MET A 211 -3.06 -10.81 13.14
C MET A 211 -1.83 -9.89 13.35
N PRO A 212 -0.92 -9.81 12.36
CA PRO A 212 0.27 -8.99 12.45
C PRO A 212 -0.09 -7.50 12.46
N ALA A 213 0.65 -6.72 13.24
CA ALA A 213 0.61 -5.26 13.18
C ALA A 213 0.95 -4.78 11.76
N PRO A 214 0.37 -3.68 11.26
CA PRO A 214 0.79 -3.09 10.00
C PRO A 214 2.24 -2.64 10.13
N VAL A 215 3.15 -3.41 9.52
CA VAL A 215 4.51 -2.97 9.24
C VAL A 215 4.37 -1.71 8.40
N GLU A 216 5.04 -0.63 8.81
CA GLU A 216 5.02 0.63 8.09
C GLU A 216 5.23 0.39 6.59
N ASP A 217 4.39 1.05 5.81
CA ASP A 217 4.19 1.02 4.36
C ASP A 217 5.43 1.50 3.55
N SER A 218 6.61 1.05 3.96
CA SER A 218 7.84 1.12 3.22
C SER A 218 7.89 -0.09 2.29
N GLU A 219 7.40 0.12 1.08
CA GLU A 219 7.56 -0.81 -0.02
C GLU A 219 9.05 -1.20 -0.12
N ARG A 220 9.37 -2.47 0.13
CA ARG A 220 10.77 -2.93 0.06
C ARG A 220 11.22 -2.90 -1.39
N ILE A 221 12.44 -2.44 -1.65
CA ILE A 221 12.99 -2.40 -3.01
C ILE A 221 14.38 -3.05 -3.07
N ALA A 222 14.53 -3.91 -4.08
CA ALA A 222 15.76 -4.53 -4.53
C ALA A 222 16.16 -4.00 -5.92
N VAL A 223 17.44 -4.10 -6.26
CA VAL A 223 17.98 -3.63 -7.54
C VAL A 223 18.78 -4.73 -8.22
N ALA A 224 18.46 -5.02 -9.48
CA ALA A 224 19.25 -5.85 -10.36
C ALA A 224 20.25 -4.96 -11.10
N PHE A 225 21.54 -5.09 -10.78
CA PHE A 225 22.61 -4.39 -11.49
C PHE A 225 22.99 -5.13 -12.79
N PRO A 226 23.34 -4.41 -13.86
CA PRO A 226 23.82 -5.06 -15.09
C PRO A 226 25.17 -5.71 -14.82
N THR A 227 25.33 -6.95 -15.26
CA THR A 227 26.63 -7.66 -15.25
C THR A 227 27.27 -7.63 -16.63
N GLY A 228 28.58 -7.41 -16.67
CA GLY A 228 29.41 -7.64 -17.86
C GLY A 228 30.11 -9.00 -17.84
N ASP A 229 30.10 -9.68 -16.69
CA ASP A 229 30.70 -10.99 -16.52
C ASP A 229 29.75 -12.07 -17.06
N LYS A 230 30.34 -13.11 -17.66
CA LYS A 230 29.64 -14.36 -17.91
C LYS A 230 29.58 -15.12 -16.57
N LEU A 231 28.40 -15.21 -15.99
CA LEU A 231 28.19 -15.94 -14.73
C LEU A 231 28.07 -17.44 -14.98
N GLU A 232 28.87 -18.24 -14.27
CA GLU A 232 28.77 -19.70 -14.24
C GLU A 232 27.91 -20.10 -13.05
N ILE A 233 26.76 -20.74 -13.29
CA ILE A 233 25.84 -21.12 -12.21
C ILE A 233 26.39 -22.38 -11.52
N ASP A 234 27.30 -22.17 -10.59
CA ASP A 234 28.02 -23.21 -9.84
C ASP A 234 27.77 -23.13 -8.33
N GLY A 235 27.08 -22.07 -7.88
CA GLY A 235 26.68 -21.85 -6.50
C GLY A 235 27.75 -21.17 -5.65
N ARG A 236 28.88 -20.73 -6.21
CA ARG A 236 30.03 -20.21 -5.43
C ARG A 236 30.09 -18.70 -5.29
N LEU A 237 29.32 -17.95 -6.10
CA LEU A 237 29.28 -16.48 -6.04
C LEU A 237 30.66 -15.84 -6.19
N SER A 238 31.53 -16.42 -7.04
CA SER A 238 32.95 -16.10 -7.08
C SER A 238 33.30 -14.96 -8.04
N GLU A 239 32.41 -14.69 -9.00
CA GLU A 239 32.57 -13.70 -10.05
C GLU A 239 32.63 -12.27 -9.50
N SER A 240 33.34 -11.41 -10.23
CA SER A 240 33.56 -10.03 -9.82
C SER A 240 32.26 -9.22 -9.74
N SER A 241 31.27 -9.59 -10.54
CA SER A 241 29.96 -8.95 -10.54
C SER A 241 29.18 -9.24 -9.25
N TRP A 242 29.34 -10.40 -8.62
CA TRP A 242 28.73 -10.68 -7.31
C TRP A 242 29.35 -9.84 -6.18
N GLN A 243 30.65 -9.53 -6.29
CA GLN A 243 31.34 -8.66 -5.34
C GLN A 243 30.94 -7.18 -5.48
N GLN A 244 30.49 -6.78 -6.67
CA GLN A 244 30.01 -5.43 -6.98
C GLN A 244 28.49 -5.29 -6.85
N ALA A 245 27.76 -6.39 -6.72
CA ALA A 245 26.32 -6.40 -6.61
C ALA A 245 25.83 -5.73 -5.32
N GLU A 246 24.60 -5.21 -5.35
CA GLU A 246 23.94 -4.74 -4.14
C GLU A 246 23.36 -5.94 -3.38
N TRP A 247 23.96 -6.26 -2.23
CA TRP A 247 23.45 -7.29 -1.34
C TRP A 247 22.39 -6.73 -0.39
N HIS A 248 21.19 -7.29 -0.48
CA HIS A 248 20.05 -7.00 0.35
C HIS A 248 19.95 -7.98 1.53
N THR A 249 19.40 -7.52 2.64
CA THR A 249 19.15 -8.31 3.85
C THR A 249 17.83 -7.87 4.50
N ASN A 250 17.68 -8.02 5.81
CA ASN A 250 16.50 -7.63 6.61
C ASN A 250 15.28 -8.52 6.39
N PHE A 251 15.51 -9.83 6.26
CA PHE A 251 14.46 -10.84 6.33
C PHE A 251 13.73 -10.74 7.67
N LEU A 252 12.41 -10.88 7.60
CA LEU A 252 11.53 -10.81 8.76
C LEU A 252 11.46 -12.17 9.47
N ARG A 253 11.03 -12.19 10.73
CA ARG A 253 10.66 -13.45 11.39
C ARG A 253 9.44 -14.07 10.71
N HIS A 254 9.45 -15.40 10.56
CA HIS A 254 8.38 -16.13 9.87
C HIS A 254 6.97 -15.87 10.46
N ARG A 255 6.85 -15.89 11.79
CA ARG A 255 5.55 -15.95 12.48
C ARG A 255 4.81 -14.61 12.52
N ASP A 256 5.44 -13.57 13.06
CA ASP A 256 4.80 -12.28 13.32
C ASP A 256 5.14 -11.22 12.27
N GLN A 257 6.28 -11.36 11.59
CA GLN A 257 6.79 -10.42 10.58
C GLN A 257 6.90 -8.97 11.07
N THR A 258 6.90 -8.78 12.39
CA THR A 258 6.99 -7.47 13.05
C THR A 258 8.42 -7.09 13.40
N SER A 259 9.36 -8.04 13.31
CA SER A 259 10.77 -7.83 13.61
C SER A 259 11.67 -8.62 12.66
N LEU A 260 12.95 -8.23 12.61
CA LEU A 260 13.97 -8.92 11.84
C LEU A 260 14.21 -10.33 12.40
N ALA A 261 14.46 -11.28 11.50
CA ALA A 261 14.93 -12.60 11.86
C ALA A 261 16.25 -12.52 12.65
N PRO A 262 16.44 -13.35 13.68
CA PRO A 262 17.66 -13.33 14.50
C PRO A 262 18.89 -13.78 13.71
N VAL A 263 18.68 -14.58 12.66
CA VAL A 263 19.67 -14.97 11.67
C VAL A 263 19.23 -14.36 10.35
N GLN A 264 20.14 -13.64 9.71
CA GLN A 264 19.87 -12.97 8.43
C GLN A 264 20.46 -13.76 7.27
N ALA A 265 19.73 -13.76 6.15
CA ALA A 265 20.29 -14.09 4.85
C ALA A 265 20.61 -12.81 4.09
N GLN A 266 21.39 -13.00 3.03
CA GLN A 266 21.68 -11.97 2.05
C GLN A 266 21.31 -12.47 0.66
N PHE A 267 20.83 -11.58 -0.19
CA PHE A 267 20.60 -11.87 -1.60
C PHE A 267 20.97 -10.68 -2.47
N ALA A 268 21.32 -10.93 -3.72
CA ALA A 268 21.58 -9.90 -4.70
C ALA A 268 20.97 -10.30 -6.04
N PHE A 269 20.60 -9.30 -6.83
CA PHE A 269 20.17 -9.51 -8.21
C PHE A 269 21.18 -8.92 -9.18
N LEU A 270 21.42 -9.64 -10.26
CA LEU A 270 22.15 -9.17 -11.44
C LEU A 270 21.32 -9.47 -12.68
N PHE A 271 21.62 -8.82 -13.79
CA PHE A 271 21.02 -9.18 -15.07
C PHE A 271 21.97 -8.94 -16.25
N ASP A 272 21.81 -9.74 -17.30
CA ASP A 272 22.44 -9.51 -18.59
C ASP A 272 21.37 -9.33 -19.68
N ALA A 273 21.73 -9.45 -20.95
CA ALA A 273 20.79 -9.30 -22.04
C ALA A 273 19.76 -10.45 -22.15
N GLN A 274 19.94 -11.57 -21.46
CA GLN A 274 19.09 -12.76 -21.59
C GLN A 274 18.47 -13.22 -20.27
N ASN A 275 19.12 -13.00 -19.14
CA ASN A 275 18.79 -13.63 -17.87
C ASN A 275 18.71 -12.61 -16.73
N LEU A 276 17.79 -12.88 -15.81
CA LEU A 276 17.86 -12.43 -14.43
C LEU A 276 18.66 -13.43 -13.63
N TYR A 277 19.59 -12.95 -12.81
CA TYR A 277 20.38 -13.75 -11.90
C TYR A 277 20.03 -13.41 -10.45
N LEU A 278 19.97 -14.44 -9.60
CA LEU A 278 19.81 -14.31 -8.16
C LEU A 278 20.96 -15.02 -7.48
N GLY A 279 21.70 -14.27 -6.67
CA GLY A 279 22.68 -14.78 -5.74
C GLY A 279 22.10 -14.76 -4.34
N PHE A 280 22.29 -15.83 -3.57
CA PHE A 280 21.79 -15.95 -2.21
C PHE A 280 22.84 -16.58 -1.31
N ALA A 281 22.95 -16.08 -0.09
CA ALA A 281 23.82 -16.60 0.94
C ALA A 281 23.13 -16.57 2.30
N SER A 282 23.24 -17.66 3.05
CA SER A 282 22.72 -17.70 4.41
C SER A 282 23.54 -18.60 5.32
N ALA A 283 23.53 -18.30 6.62
CA ALA A 283 24.11 -19.20 7.60
C ALA A 283 23.50 -20.61 7.46
N GLU A 284 24.38 -21.60 7.52
CA GLU A 284 24.01 -23.00 7.46
C GLU A 284 23.21 -23.39 8.70
N SER A 285 22.11 -24.14 8.51
CA SER A 285 21.28 -24.64 9.60
C SER A 285 21.57 -26.10 9.96
N GLY A 286 22.47 -26.74 9.23
CA GLY A 286 22.75 -28.18 9.24
C GLY A 286 21.88 -28.96 8.24
N LYS A 287 20.66 -28.50 7.97
CA LYS A 287 19.72 -29.18 7.06
C LYS A 287 20.16 -29.18 5.61
N GLU A 288 20.90 -28.16 5.19
CA GLU A 288 21.44 -28.08 3.83
C GLU A 288 22.46 -29.20 3.61
N SER A 289 23.37 -29.41 4.57
CA SER A 289 24.34 -30.51 4.54
C SER A 289 23.72 -31.90 4.63
N GLU A 290 22.49 -32.03 5.14
CA GLU A 290 21.76 -33.30 5.17
C GLU A 290 21.16 -33.68 3.79
N VAL A 291 21.12 -32.75 2.83
CA VAL A 291 20.64 -33.03 1.47
C VAL A 291 21.73 -33.73 0.68
N VAL A 292 21.67 -35.06 0.67
CA VAL A 292 22.65 -35.90 -0.04
C VAL A 292 22.12 -36.52 -1.34
N GLU A 293 20.80 -36.52 -1.54
CA GLU A 293 20.17 -37.06 -2.75
C GLU A 293 19.34 -36.00 -3.48
N PRO A 294 19.41 -35.93 -4.81
CA PRO A 294 18.65 -34.97 -5.59
C PRO A 294 17.14 -35.25 -5.52
N THR A 295 16.35 -34.18 -5.44
CA THR A 295 14.90 -34.25 -5.53
C THR A 295 14.48 -34.45 -7.00
N PRO A 296 13.51 -35.34 -7.30
CA PRO A 296 13.01 -35.49 -8.67
C PRO A 296 12.41 -34.19 -9.24
N PRO A 297 12.47 -33.96 -10.57
CA PRO A 297 11.87 -32.79 -11.19
C PRO A 297 10.37 -32.64 -10.86
N GLY A 298 9.93 -31.39 -10.66
CA GLY A 298 8.54 -31.06 -10.33
C GLY A 298 8.11 -31.42 -8.90
N LYS A 299 9.03 -31.90 -8.05
CA LYS A 299 8.80 -32.11 -6.61
C LYS A 299 9.46 -30.99 -5.81
N TRP A 300 8.85 -30.66 -4.67
CA TRP A 300 9.38 -29.65 -3.77
C TRP A 300 10.77 -30.05 -3.24
N PRO A 301 11.82 -29.21 -3.41
CA PRO A 301 13.17 -29.56 -3.00
C PRO A 301 13.30 -29.77 -1.48
N GLY A 302 14.09 -30.76 -1.07
CA GLY A 302 14.42 -31.00 0.34
C GLY A 302 15.46 -30.03 0.92
N GLY A 303 15.59 -30.04 2.26
CA GLY A 303 16.62 -29.30 3.01
C GLY A 303 16.46 -27.79 3.04
N ASP A 304 15.27 -27.32 3.44
CA ASP A 304 14.93 -25.89 3.58
C ASP A 304 15.33 -25.04 2.36
N PRO A 305 14.75 -25.32 1.17
CA PRO A 305 15.07 -24.57 -0.04
C PRO A 305 14.79 -23.08 0.12
N LEU A 306 15.52 -22.28 -0.67
CA LEU A 306 15.12 -20.91 -0.93
C LEU A 306 13.90 -20.94 -1.83
N GLU A 307 12.86 -20.25 -1.43
CA GLU A 307 11.67 -19.98 -2.22
C GLU A 307 11.70 -18.50 -2.64
N PHE A 308 11.37 -18.21 -3.89
CA PHE A 308 11.28 -16.84 -4.35
C PHE A 308 10.17 -16.67 -5.39
N PHE A 309 9.63 -15.46 -5.42
CA PHE A 309 8.45 -15.10 -6.20
C PHE A 309 8.78 -13.93 -7.09
N LEU A 310 8.35 -13.99 -8.34
CA LEU A 310 8.55 -12.95 -9.33
C LEU A 310 7.22 -12.65 -10.03
N ASP A 311 6.84 -11.38 -10.10
CA ASP A 311 5.78 -10.91 -10.99
C ASP A 311 6.38 -9.83 -11.90
N PRO A 312 6.79 -10.22 -13.12
CA PRO A 312 7.44 -9.33 -14.08
C PRO A 312 6.63 -8.11 -14.51
N GLY A 313 5.32 -8.11 -14.26
CA GLY A 313 4.45 -6.98 -14.56
C GLY A 313 4.24 -6.03 -13.39
N ALA A 314 4.71 -6.38 -12.18
CA ALA A 314 4.33 -5.74 -10.93
C ALA A 314 2.80 -5.58 -10.78
N THR A 315 2.03 -6.50 -11.38
CA THR A 315 0.57 -6.50 -11.37
C THR A 315 -0.01 -6.86 -10.02
N ARG A 316 0.77 -7.57 -9.20
CA ARG A 316 0.35 -8.21 -7.94
C ARG A 316 -0.81 -9.19 -8.11
N ASP A 317 -0.98 -9.74 -9.30
CA ASP A 317 -2.01 -10.72 -9.64
C ASP A 317 -1.38 -12.03 -10.13
N VAL A 318 -0.75 -11.99 -11.32
CA VAL A 318 -0.05 -13.15 -11.88
C VAL A 318 1.41 -13.14 -11.45
N TYR A 319 1.82 -14.16 -10.70
CA TYR A 319 3.20 -14.33 -10.25
C TYR A 319 3.70 -15.76 -10.48
N TYR A 320 5.02 -15.87 -10.57
CA TYR A 320 5.77 -17.10 -10.72
C TYR A 320 6.45 -17.42 -9.41
N GLN A 321 6.35 -18.67 -8.96
CA GLN A 321 7.04 -19.19 -7.80
C GLN A 321 8.19 -20.07 -8.28
N PHE A 322 9.32 -19.96 -7.60
CA PHE A 322 10.48 -20.79 -7.78
C PHE A 322 10.97 -21.28 -6.43
N ALA A 323 11.54 -22.47 -6.39
CA ALA A 323 12.29 -22.96 -5.24
C ALA A 323 13.53 -23.71 -5.68
N ALA A 324 14.64 -23.51 -4.97
CA ALA A 324 15.85 -24.30 -5.16
C ALA A 324 16.60 -24.56 -3.86
N ASN A 325 17.23 -25.73 -3.77
CA ASN A 325 18.03 -26.13 -2.62
C ASN A 325 19.53 -26.19 -2.95
N VAL A 326 20.34 -26.59 -1.97
CA VAL A 326 21.79 -26.62 -2.06
C VAL A 326 22.35 -27.56 -3.14
N LEU A 327 21.59 -28.56 -3.60
CA LEU A 327 21.97 -29.43 -4.71
C LEU A 327 21.57 -28.87 -6.09
N GLY A 328 20.95 -27.68 -6.13
CA GLY A 328 20.41 -27.10 -7.37
C GLY A 328 19.14 -27.78 -7.86
N CYS A 329 18.45 -28.56 -7.02
CA CYS A 329 17.15 -29.12 -7.39
C CYS A 329 16.11 -28.01 -7.47
N THR A 330 15.33 -27.97 -8.55
CA THR A 330 14.39 -26.89 -8.86
C THR A 330 12.94 -27.30 -8.71
N TYR A 331 12.11 -26.30 -8.43
CA TYR A 331 10.66 -26.34 -8.55
C TYR A 331 10.17 -24.99 -9.05
N GLU A 332 9.18 -25.00 -9.94
CA GLU A 332 8.58 -23.80 -10.51
C GLU A 332 7.06 -23.93 -10.63
N SER A 333 6.36 -22.81 -10.56
CA SER A 333 4.90 -22.77 -10.69
C SER A 333 4.41 -21.38 -11.12
N ILE A 334 3.20 -21.32 -11.69
CA ILE A 334 2.44 -20.06 -11.79
C ILE A 334 1.42 -20.07 -10.66
N GLY A 335 1.53 -19.11 -9.74
CA GLY A 335 0.74 -19.10 -8.51
C GLY A 335 1.05 -20.32 -7.65
N MET A 336 0.12 -21.27 -7.59
CA MET A 336 0.28 -22.58 -6.95
C MET A 336 0.12 -23.74 -7.95
N ASN A 337 0.08 -23.43 -9.26
CA ASN A 337 -0.10 -24.43 -10.31
C ASN A 337 1.27 -24.86 -10.88
N PRO A 338 1.73 -26.10 -10.60
CA PRO A 338 3.04 -26.59 -11.02
C PRO A 338 3.07 -27.11 -12.47
N ALA A 339 2.06 -26.81 -13.29
CA ALA A 339 2.02 -27.24 -14.68
C ALA A 339 2.92 -26.41 -15.63
N TRP A 340 3.39 -25.26 -15.16
CA TRP A 340 4.31 -24.41 -15.91
C TRP A 340 5.74 -24.88 -15.69
N ASP A 341 6.50 -25.00 -16.78
CA ASP A 341 7.90 -25.41 -16.79
C ASP A 341 8.74 -24.36 -17.52
N CYS A 342 9.98 -24.18 -17.08
CA CYS A 342 10.90 -23.17 -17.57
C CYS A 342 12.34 -23.69 -17.53
N PRO A 343 13.18 -23.43 -18.55
CA PRO A 343 14.57 -23.85 -18.57
C PRO A 343 15.48 -22.92 -17.74
N TRP A 344 15.15 -22.68 -16.46
CA TRP A 344 15.98 -21.94 -15.52
C TRP A 344 17.02 -22.86 -14.87
N LYS A 345 18.09 -22.29 -14.32
CA LYS A 345 19.19 -23.03 -13.69
C LYS A 345 19.36 -22.59 -12.24
N ALA A 346 19.71 -23.55 -11.40
CA ALA A 346 20.12 -23.30 -10.03
C ALA A 346 21.32 -24.19 -9.66
N ALA A 347 22.25 -23.67 -8.87
CA ALA A 347 23.33 -24.43 -8.26
C ALA A 347 23.61 -23.88 -6.87
N GLY A 348 23.84 -24.77 -5.91
CA GLY A 348 24.17 -24.38 -4.54
C GLY A 348 25.48 -24.99 -4.08
N ALA A 349 26.03 -24.42 -3.02
CA ALA A 349 27.22 -24.92 -2.37
C ALA A 349 27.10 -24.78 -0.85
N VAL A 350 27.67 -25.74 -0.12
CA VAL A 350 27.95 -25.60 1.31
C VAL A 350 29.40 -25.15 1.46
N GLU A 351 29.59 -24.03 2.15
CA GLU A 351 30.88 -23.55 2.61
C GLU A 351 30.96 -23.64 4.13
N ALA A 352 32.16 -23.47 4.70
CA ALA A 352 32.45 -23.78 6.11
C ALA A 352 31.53 -23.14 7.18
N ASN A 353 30.78 -22.08 6.84
CA ASN A 353 29.87 -21.38 7.75
C ASN A 353 28.57 -20.88 7.10
N ARG A 354 28.35 -21.18 5.82
CA ARG A 354 27.21 -20.68 5.06
C ARG A 354 26.89 -21.63 3.93
N TRP A 355 25.66 -21.58 3.46
CA TRP A 355 25.31 -22.13 2.15
C TRP A 355 24.98 -21.00 1.20
N THR A 356 25.22 -21.26 -0.07
CA THR A 356 25.04 -20.31 -1.16
C THR A 356 24.21 -20.93 -2.26
N LEU A 357 23.54 -20.08 -3.02
CA LEU A 357 22.74 -20.47 -4.17
C LEU A 357 22.90 -19.42 -5.27
N GLU A 358 23.11 -19.89 -6.48
CA GLU A 358 23.09 -19.10 -7.70
C GLU A 358 21.97 -19.58 -8.61
N VAL A 359 21.30 -18.63 -9.22
CA VAL A 359 20.13 -18.87 -10.06
C VAL A 359 20.25 -18.04 -11.33
N ALA A 360 19.88 -18.62 -12.48
CA ALA A 360 19.72 -17.93 -13.75
C ALA A 360 18.35 -18.23 -14.36
N ILE A 361 17.57 -17.18 -14.64
CA ILE A 361 16.22 -17.27 -15.16
C ILE A 361 16.14 -16.48 -16.48
N PRO A 362 15.90 -17.15 -17.62
CA PRO A 362 15.76 -16.45 -18.89
C PRO A 362 14.55 -15.51 -18.90
N PHE A 363 14.68 -14.27 -19.38
CA PHE A 363 13.55 -13.34 -19.53
C PHE A 363 12.46 -13.88 -20.46
N ALA A 364 12.87 -14.67 -21.46
CA ALA A 364 11.98 -15.34 -22.40
C ALA A 364 11.01 -16.32 -21.71
N ALA A 365 11.34 -16.83 -20.51
CA ALA A 365 10.45 -17.67 -19.71
C ALA A 365 9.14 -16.95 -19.37
N PHE A 366 9.20 -15.63 -19.21
CA PHE A 366 8.06 -14.77 -18.92
C PHE A 366 7.43 -14.18 -20.20
N GLY A 367 7.90 -14.58 -21.38
CA GLY A 367 7.53 -13.95 -22.65
C GLY A 367 8.03 -12.50 -22.77
N ARG A 368 9.12 -12.14 -22.08
CA ARG A 368 9.66 -10.77 -22.05
C ARG A 368 11.05 -10.67 -22.65
N SER A 369 11.37 -9.49 -23.18
CA SER A 369 12.74 -9.09 -23.48
C SER A 369 13.46 -8.64 -22.20
N THR A 370 14.75 -8.32 -22.32
CA THR A 370 15.52 -7.68 -21.26
C THR A 370 14.78 -6.44 -20.74
N PRO A 371 14.62 -6.31 -19.40
CA PRO A 371 14.00 -5.14 -18.80
C PRO A 371 14.78 -3.87 -19.11
N LYS A 372 14.06 -2.77 -19.32
CA LYS A 372 14.69 -1.46 -19.49
C LYS A 372 15.10 -0.89 -18.12
N PRO A 373 16.09 0.01 -18.06
CA PRO A 373 16.41 0.66 -16.79
C PRO A 373 15.19 1.34 -16.15
N GLY A 374 14.96 1.02 -14.88
CA GLY A 374 13.81 1.47 -14.11
C GLY A 374 12.48 0.77 -14.39
N GLU A 375 12.46 -0.28 -15.22
CA GLU A 375 11.35 -1.24 -15.22
C GLU A 375 11.20 -1.84 -13.83
N MET A 376 9.95 -2.13 -13.43
CA MET A 376 9.60 -2.58 -12.09
C MET A 376 8.94 -3.94 -12.17
N TRP A 377 9.48 -4.89 -11.43
CA TRP A 377 8.86 -6.17 -11.14
C TRP A 377 8.47 -6.20 -9.66
N SER A 378 7.55 -7.07 -9.26
CA SER A 378 7.37 -7.38 -7.85
C SER A 378 8.11 -8.67 -7.50
N VAL A 379 8.69 -8.72 -6.29
CA VAL A 379 9.55 -9.82 -5.85
C VAL A 379 9.37 -10.11 -4.36
N ASN A 380 9.49 -11.38 -3.99
CA ASN A 380 9.74 -11.74 -2.60
C ASN A 380 10.66 -12.96 -2.52
N LEU A 381 11.40 -13.06 -1.42
CA LEU A 381 12.24 -14.20 -1.10
C LEU A 381 11.81 -14.71 0.27
N CYS A 382 11.68 -16.02 0.38
CA CYS A 382 11.21 -16.73 1.55
C CYS A 382 12.15 -17.90 1.82
N ARG A 383 12.58 -18.06 3.07
CA ARG A 383 13.24 -19.30 3.50
C ARG A 383 12.35 -19.96 4.52
N ASN A 384 11.95 -21.19 4.25
CA ASN A 384 11.18 -21.99 5.19
C ASN A 384 12.11 -22.48 6.30
N GLY A 385 12.18 -21.73 7.41
CA GLY A 385 12.96 -22.10 8.59
C GLY A 385 12.31 -21.60 9.88
N THR A 386 12.68 -22.18 11.01
CA THR A 386 12.05 -21.90 12.33
C THR A 386 12.09 -20.41 12.71
N TYR A 387 13.07 -19.65 12.22
CA TYR A 387 13.34 -18.28 12.67
C TYR A 387 13.37 -17.22 11.56
N MET A 388 13.48 -17.62 10.30
CA MET A 388 13.57 -16.71 9.16
C MET A 388 12.34 -16.85 8.28
N GLY A 389 11.80 -15.72 7.87
CA GLY A 389 10.58 -15.59 7.11
C GLY A 389 10.82 -14.89 5.77
N PRO A 390 9.83 -14.13 5.28
CA PRO A 390 9.94 -13.46 4.00
C PRO A 390 10.80 -12.19 4.09
N TRP A 391 11.33 -11.75 2.95
CA TRP A 391 11.98 -10.45 2.84
C TRP A 391 10.94 -9.33 2.98
N ALA A 392 9.92 -9.31 2.12
CA ALA A 392 8.81 -8.37 2.19
C ALA A 392 7.63 -8.95 3.00
N PRO A 393 6.90 -8.13 3.80
CA PRO A 393 5.83 -8.62 4.65
C PRO A 393 4.64 -9.12 3.82
N VAL A 394 4.36 -10.41 3.90
CA VAL A 394 3.26 -11.08 3.18
C VAL A 394 2.28 -11.79 4.13
N GLY A 395 2.52 -11.71 5.45
CA GLY A 395 1.74 -12.42 6.45
C GLY A 395 2.01 -13.94 6.42
N PRO A 396 1.16 -14.75 7.09
CA PRO A 396 1.47 -16.16 7.35
C PRO A 396 1.45 -17.06 6.08
N ASN A 397 1.00 -16.53 4.95
CA ASN A 397 0.99 -17.22 3.67
C ASN A 397 1.86 -16.44 2.68
N TYR A 398 2.87 -17.10 2.09
CA TYR A 398 3.77 -16.47 1.13
C TYR A 398 3.13 -16.16 -0.22
N HIS A 399 2.04 -16.84 -0.57
CA HIS A 399 1.25 -16.62 -1.79
C HIS A 399 0.34 -15.38 -1.69
N ARG A 400 0.90 -14.24 -1.26
CA ARG A 400 0.20 -12.95 -1.18
C ARG A 400 0.94 -11.88 -1.97
N PRO A 401 0.76 -11.83 -3.30
CA PRO A 401 1.48 -10.90 -4.18
C PRO A 401 1.24 -9.42 -3.83
N ALA A 402 0.13 -9.11 -3.15
CA ALA A 402 -0.15 -7.79 -2.57
C ALA A 402 0.98 -7.26 -1.66
N GLY A 403 1.70 -8.14 -0.96
CA GLY A 403 2.78 -7.79 -0.04
C GLY A 403 4.20 -7.97 -0.62
N PHE A 404 4.33 -8.33 -1.90
CA PHE A 404 5.65 -8.43 -2.53
C PHE A 404 6.33 -7.07 -2.56
N GLY A 405 7.64 -7.09 -2.33
CA GLY A 405 8.48 -5.93 -2.57
C GLY A 405 8.66 -5.69 -4.06
N LEU A 406 9.53 -4.76 -4.39
CA LEU A 406 9.84 -4.37 -5.75
C LEU A 406 11.26 -4.79 -6.13
N LEU A 407 11.43 -5.15 -7.39
CA LEU A 407 12.72 -5.31 -8.05
C LEU A 407 12.78 -4.30 -9.20
N THR A 408 13.89 -3.60 -9.31
CA THR A 408 14.13 -2.73 -10.46
C THR A 408 15.46 -3.00 -11.14
N PHE A 409 15.62 -2.56 -12.38
CA PHE A 409 16.75 -2.90 -13.24
C PHE A 409 17.61 -1.68 -13.55
N GLY A 410 18.92 -1.89 -13.59
CA GLY A 410 19.91 -0.86 -13.90
C GLY A 410 20.54 -0.24 -12.65
N THR A 411 21.36 0.78 -12.85
CA THR A 411 21.93 1.54 -11.74
C THR A 411 20.89 2.46 -11.09
N TYR A 412 21.13 2.88 -9.85
CA TYR A 412 20.27 3.85 -9.16
C TYR A 412 20.04 5.13 -9.98
N ALA A 413 21.08 5.62 -10.64
CA ALA A 413 21.01 6.81 -11.49
C ALA A 413 20.12 6.60 -12.73
N GLN A 414 20.26 5.45 -13.39
CA GLN A 414 19.44 5.10 -14.54
C GLN A 414 17.98 4.86 -14.13
N TRP A 415 17.74 4.28 -12.94
CA TRP A 415 16.40 4.13 -12.40
C TRP A 415 15.69 5.49 -12.32
N VAL A 416 16.34 6.53 -11.77
CA VAL A 416 15.72 7.85 -11.68
C VAL A 416 15.53 8.46 -13.07
N THR A 417 16.62 8.56 -13.83
CA THR A 417 16.69 9.46 -15.01
C THR A 417 16.17 8.84 -16.30
N ALA A 418 16.32 7.53 -16.48
CA ALA A 418 15.90 6.81 -17.68
C ALA A 418 14.59 6.03 -17.47
N GLY A 419 14.24 5.71 -16.22
CA GLY A 419 13.03 4.97 -15.88
C GLY A 419 11.94 5.82 -15.25
N PHE A 420 12.10 6.15 -13.97
CA PHE A 420 11.07 6.75 -13.13
C PHE A 420 10.62 8.13 -13.63
N LEU A 421 11.55 9.09 -13.82
CA LEU A 421 11.19 10.46 -14.24
C LEU A 421 10.45 10.50 -15.59
N PRO A 422 10.95 9.85 -16.67
CA PRO A 422 10.21 9.81 -17.94
C PRO A 422 8.83 9.15 -17.82
N SER A 423 8.71 8.07 -17.04
CA SER A 423 7.43 7.38 -16.83
C SER A 423 6.40 8.28 -16.13
N MET A 424 6.79 8.92 -15.03
CA MET A 424 5.91 9.83 -14.29
C MET A 424 5.56 11.08 -15.11
N ALA A 425 6.50 11.61 -15.90
CA ALA A 425 6.22 12.72 -16.80
C ALA A 425 5.17 12.35 -17.86
N ALA A 426 5.25 11.13 -18.41
CA ALA A 426 4.27 10.63 -19.38
C ALA A 426 2.88 10.43 -18.74
N GLU A 427 2.82 9.86 -17.54
CA GLU A 427 1.58 9.68 -16.78
C GLU A 427 0.95 11.03 -16.41
N ARG A 428 1.73 11.96 -15.86
CA ARG A 428 1.30 13.34 -15.58
C ARG A 428 0.73 14.01 -16.84
N ALA A 429 1.41 13.88 -17.98
CA ALA A 429 0.93 14.44 -19.24
C ALA A 429 -0.37 13.77 -19.71
N ALA A 430 -0.53 12.46 -19.51
CA ALA A 430 -1.76 11.74 -19.81
C ALA A 430 -2.94 12.21 -18.94
N LEU A 431 -2.72 12.36 -17.63
CA LEU A 431 -3.72 12.90 -16.71
C LEU A 431 -4.11 14.34 -17.06
N THR A 432 -3.14 15.16 -17.46
CA THR A 432 -3.40 16.54 -17.92
C THR A 432 -4.31 16.57 -19.15
N ARG A 433 -4.06 15.69 -20.12
CA ARG A 433 -4.92 15.57 -21.32
C ARG A 433 -6.33 15.14 -20.95
N ARG A 434 -6.49 14.11 -20.11
CA ARG A 434 -7.81 13.67 -19.64
C ARG A 434 -8.54 14.80 -18.91
N LEU A 435 -7.85 15.46 -17.98
CA LEU A 435 -8.35 16.58 -17.19
C LEU A 435 -8.78 17.77 -18.06
N SER A 436 -8.16 18.02 -19.22
CA SER A 436 -8.52 19.17 -20.07
C SER A 436 -9.98 19.20 -20.53
N SER A 437 -10.66 18.05 -20.52
CA SER A 437 -12.09 17.93 -20.82
C SER A 437 -13.01 18.19 -19.61
N HIS A 438 -12.42 18.51 -18.45
CA HIS A 438 -13.09 18.61 -17.15
C HIS A 438 -12.64 19.89 -16.42
N THR A 439 -13.57 20.68 -15.89
CA THR A 439 -13.25 21.86 -15.09
C THR A 439 -13.05 21.49 -13.62
N GLU A 440 -11.88 20.97 -13.25
CA GLU A 440 -11.58 20.52 -11.87
C GLU A 440 -10.34 21.22 -11.28
N PRO A 441 -10.48 22.43 -10.70
CA PRO A 441 -9.35 23.19 -10.15
C PRO A 441 -8.58 22.50 -9.01
N SER A 442 -9.19 21.53 -8.33
CA SER A 442 -8.51 20.71 -7.33
C SER A 442 -7.46 19.80 -7.98
N LEU A 443 -7.84 19.07 -9.04
CA LEU A 443 -6.94 18.16 -9.75
C LEU A 443 -5.80 18.92 -10.45
N SER A 444 -6.07 20.12 -10.97
CA SER A 444 -5.01 20.98 -11.51
C SER A 444 -3.97 21.36 -10.46
N ARG A 445 -4.39 21.77 -9.25
CA ARG A 445 -3.48 22.07 -8.14
C ARG A 445 -2.73 20.83 -7.64
N GLN A 446 -3.37 19.67 -7.64
CA GLN A 446 -2.70 18.42 -7.29
C GLN A 446 -1.61 18.07 -8.31
N LEU A 447 -1.86 18.23 -9.61
CA LEU A 447 -0.84 18.06 -10.66
C LEU A 447 0.32 19.05 -10.51
N GLU A 448 0.05 20.32 -10.16
CA GLU A 448 1.10 21.31 -9.84
C GLU A 448 1.93 20.90 -8.61
N SER A 449 1.29 20.32 -7.59
CA SER A 449 1.97 19.77 -6.41
C SER A 449 2.85 18.57 -6.78
N VAL A 450 2.41 17.74 -7.72
CA VAL A 450 3.24 16.66 -8.29
C VAL A 450 4.47 17.25 -8.97
N ASP A 451 4.33 18.27 -9.82
CA ASP A 451 5.47 18.90 -10.49
C ASP A 451 6.49 19.47 -9.48
N LYS A 452 5.99 20.08 -8.40
CA LYS A 452 6.83 20.58 -7.30
C LYS A 452 7.53 19.45 -6.54
N THR A 453 6.90 18.29 -6.39
CA THR A 453 7.50 17.13 -5.73
C THR A 453 8.52 16.46 -6.64
N MET A 454 8.21 16.31 -7.93
CA MET A 454 9.12 15.78 -8.95
C MET A 454 10.39 16.62 -9.10
N SER A 455 10.32 17.95 -8.95
CA SER A 455 11.50 18.82 -9.02
C SER A 455 12.51 18.62 -7.87
N ARG A 456 12.13 17.91 -6.81
CA ARG A 456 13.04 17.50 -5.71
C ARG A 456 13.88 16.28 -6.06
N LEU A 457 13.51 15.53 -7.09
CA LEU A 457 14.25 14.35 -7.55
C LEU A 457 15.49 14.78 -8.37
N PRO A 458 16.58 14.01 -8.35
CA PRO A 458 17.78 14.34 -9.11
C PRO A 458 17.47 14.25 -10.61
N GLN A 459 17.73 15.35 -11.33
CA GLN A 459 17.49 15.45 -12.77
C GLN A 459 18.65 14.93 -13.61
N THR A 460 19.79 14.67 -12.96
CA THR A 460 21.01 14.16 -13.59
C THR A 460 21.42 12.82 -12.99
N PRO A 461 22.19 11.99 -13.72
CA PRO A 461 22.68 10.70 -13.23
C PRO A 461 23.65 10.79 -12.03
N ALA A 462 24.06 11.99 -11.65
CA ALA A 462 24.95 12.25 -10.52
C ALA A 462 24.25 13.12 -9.48
N THR A 463 24.71 13.01 -8.22
CA THR A 463 24.33 13.93 -7.14
C THR A 463 24.72 15.38 -7.49
N SER A 464 24.24 16.36 -6.72
CA SER A 464 24.65 17.76 -6.86
C SER A 464 26.16 17.98 -6.72
N GLU A 465 26.89 17.01 -6.15
CA GLU A 465 28.36 16.99 -6.01
C GLU A 465 29.07 16.19 -7.13
N GLY A 466 28.36 15.67 -8.13
CA GLY A 466 28.94 14.88 -9.22
C GLY A 466 29.29 13.42 -8.88
N LYS A 467 28.89 12.91 -7.70
CA LYS A 467 29.10 11.51 -7.31
C LYS A 467 27.96 10.62 -7.81
N PRO A 468 28.21 9.32 -8.09
CA PRO A 468 27.14 8.35 -8.30
C PRO A 468 26.22 8.28 -7.08
N LEU A 469 24.93 8.10 -7.32
CA LEU A 469 23.97 7.87 -6.22
C LEU A 469 24.34 6.57 -5.52
N ASP A 470 24.47 6.57 -4.19
CA ASP A 470 24.66 5.35 -3.40
C ASP A 470 23.30 4.80 -2.94
N ARG A 471 23.32 3.70 -2.17
CA ARG A 471 22.09 3.06 -1.70
C ARG A 471 21.26 3.99 -0.81
N LEU A 472 21.89 4.70 0.12
CA LEU A 472 21.17 5.55 1.06
C LEU A 472 20.51 6.71 0.33
N GLY A 473 21.25 7.39 -0.54
CA GLY A 473 20.71 8.44 -1.40
C GLY A 473 19.60 7.91 -2.31
N PHE A 474 19.75 6.69 -2.87
CA PHE A 474 18.68 6.06 -3.64
C PHE A 474 17.43 5.82 -2.81
N LEU A 475 17.53 5.36 -1.56
CA LEU A 475 16.36 5.14 -0.70
C LEU A 475 15.62 6.44 -0.38
N GLU A 476 16.34 7.54 -0.17
CA GLU A 476 15.73 8.86 0.03
C GLU A 476 15.00 9.33 -1.23
N VAL A 477 15.63 9.20 -2.40
CA VAL A 477 15.04 9.54 -3.70
C VAL A 477 13.83 8.64 -3.97
N PHE A 478 13.93 7.35 -3.67
CA PHE A 478 12.85 6.38 -3.81
C PHE A 478 11.63 6.75 -2.95
N ALA A 479 11.82 7.20 -1.71
CA ALA A 479 10.72 7.66 -0.87
C ALA A 479 9.98 8.86 -1.47
N VAL A 480 10.69 9.82 -2.06
CA VAL A 480 10.08 10.96 -2.77
C VAL A 480 9.39 10.51 -4.05
N ALA A 481 9.99 9.59 -4.79
CA ALA A 481 9.39 9.00 -5.99
C ALA A 481 8.08 8.24 -5.67
N GLN A 482 8.02 7.53 -4.55
CA GLN A 482 6.79 6.89 -4.09
C GLN A 482 5.68 7.90 -3.78
N GLN A 483 6.03 9.08 -3.26
CA GLN A 483 5.07 10.16 -3.07
C GLN A 483 4.52 10.68 -4.41
N VAL A 484 5.39 10.85 -5.41
CA VAL A 484 4.99 11.27 -6.77
C VAL A 484 4.05 10.23 -7.39
N ARG A 485 4.43 8.95 -7.37
CA ARG A 485 3.64 7.86 -7.95
C ARG A 485 2.26 7.79 -7.31
N ARG A 486 2.19 7.70 -5.97
CA ARG A 486 0.93 7.67 -5.23
C ARG A 486 0.06 8.89 -5.54
N SER A 487 0.67 10.06 -5.69
CA SER A 487 -0.08 11.29 -6.02
C SER A 487 -0.66 11.24 -7.43
N LEU A 488 0.07 10.72 -8.43
CA LEU A 488 -0.43 10.53 -9.79
C LEU A 488 -1.50 9.44 -9.87
N GLU A 489 -1.30 8.30 -9.19
CA GLU A 489 -2.30 7.23 -9.05
C GLU A 489 -3.60 7.79 -8.45
N ASN A 490 -3.48 8.51 -7.33
CA ASN A 490 -4.59 9.19 -6.67
C ASN A 490 -5.33 10.15 -7.62
N ILE A 491 -4.62 11.03 -8.34
CA ILE A 491 -5.24 11.93 -9.32
C ILE A 491 -5.96 11.13 -10.43
N GLY A 492 -5.34 10.05 -10.90
CA GLY A 492 -5.91 9.17 -11.91
C GLY A 492 -7.17 8.46 -11.44
N ASP A 493 -7.21 8.02 -10.19
CA ASP A 493 -8.36 7.39 -9.53
C ASP A 493 -9.49 8.40 -9.34
N GLU A 494 -9.16 9.59 -8.84
CA GLU A 494 -10.13 10.68 -8.68
C GLU A 494 -10.72 11.09 -10.03
N LEU A 495 -9.90 11.19 -11.08
CA LEU A 495 -10.38 11.52 -12.42
C LEU A 495 -11.28 10.40 -12.99
N ARG A 496 -10.94 9.12 -12.80
CA ARG A 496 -11.81 7.99 -13.18
C ARG A 496 -13.16 8.07 -12.47
N TRP A 497 -13.18 8.48 -11.20
CA TRP A 497 -14.42 8.70 -10.47
C TRP A 497 -15.26 9.83 -11.09
N ILE A 498 -14.63 10.97 -11.45
CA ILE A 498 -15.36 12.10 -12.05
C ILE A 498 -15.93 11.72 -13.41
N GLU A 499 -15.15 10.99 -14.22
CA GLU A 499 -15.57 10.45 -15.51
C GLU A 499 -16.75 9.48 -15.38
N ALA A 500 -16.81 8.67 -14.31
CA ALA A 500 -17.89 7.72 -14.06
C ALA A 500 -19.15 8.33 -13.44
N ALA A 501 -19.03 9.48 -12.77
CA ALA A 501 -20.14 10.18 -12.12
C ALA A 501 -20.92 11.11 -13.06
N ARG A 502 -20.43 11.35 -14.28
CA ARG A 502 -21.08 12.10 -15.36
C ARG A 502 -21.75 11.15 -16.34
#